data_AF-A0A928UI64-F1
#
_entry.id   AF-A0A928UI64-F1
#
_cell.length_a   1.000
_cell.length_b   1.000
_cell.length_c   1.000
_cell.angle_alpha   90.00
_cell.angle_beta   90.00
_cell.angle_gamma   90.00
#
_symmetry.space_group_name_H-M   'P 1'
#
loop_
_entity.id
_entity.type
_entity.pdbx_description
1 polymer ?
#
loop_
_entity_poly.entity_id
_entity_poly.type
_entity_poly.pdbx_seq_one_letter_code
_entity_poly.pdbx_strand_id
1 'polypeptide(L)'
;MRHCCEFKADDIYYLEETNLFTTRKLSIGFCPICKKPVAELIEIRFDGVVERFRASGFEANELMLKLRDQISYSMRQCNYLRCKSKPYGWKYGVNKSVKLNGKEKIWQYAYDFYGNKEIIKTI
;
A
#
# COMPACT_ATOMS: atom_id res chain seq x y z
N MET A 1 -12.68 30.13 9.88
CA MET A 1 -12.08 28.88 9.35
C MET A 1 -10.73 28.61 10.03
N ARG A 2 -10.68 28.12 11.27
CA ARG A 2 -9.39 27.83 11.95
C ARG A 2 -9.13 26.34 12.19
N HIS A 3 -10.16 25.49 12.12
CA HIS A 3 -10.02 24.06 12.44
C HIS A 3 -9.76 23.14 11.24
N CYS A 4 -10.02 23.57 10.00
CA CYS A 4 -9.77 22.75 8.80
C CYS A 4 -8.31 22.79 8.33
N CYS A 5 -7.42 23.35 9.13
CA CYS A 5 -6.01 23.57 8.77
C CYS A 5 -5.10 22.44 9.25
N GLU A 6 -5.53 21.69 10.26
CA GLU A 6 -4.81 20.55 10.83
C GLU A 6 -5.70 19.33 10.74
N PHE A 7 -5.20 18.30 10.05
CA PHE A 7 -5.89 17.03 9.92
C PHE A 7 -4.87 15.90 9.84
N LYS A 8 -5.31 14.71 10.27
CA LYS A 8 -4.57 13.48 10.01
C LYS A 8 -5.00 12.96 8.65
N ALA A 9 -4.05 12.72 7.76
CA ALA A 9 -4.35 12.14 6.46
C ALA A 9 -4.84 10.69 6.63
N ASP A 10 -5.98 10.38 6.01
CA ASP A 10 -6.55 9.04 5.94
C ASP A 10 -5.90 8.22 4.82
N ASP A 11 -5.61 8.87 3.70
CA ASP A 11 -4.80 8.32 2.62
C ASP A 11 -3.92 9.42 2.01
N ILE A 12 -2.86 8.97 1.33
CA ILE A 12 -1.90 9.82 0.65
C ILE A 12 -1.78 9.29 -0.77
N TYR A 13 -2.07 10.15 -1.74
CA TYR A 13 -1.86 9.88 -3.15
C TYR A 13 -0.55 10.51 -3.62
N TYR A 14 0.25 9.71 -4.31
CA TYR A 14 1.42 10.17 -5.04
C TYR A 14 1.02 10.38 -6.48
N LEU A 15 1.19 11.61 -6.95
CA LEU A 15 0.79 12.01 -8.29
C LEU A 15 1.97 11.89 -9.24
N GLU A 16 1.68 11.74 -10.53
CA GLU A 16 2.68 11.76 -11.59
C GLU A 16 3.40 13.11 -11.63
N GLU A 17 4.71 13.04 -11.88
CA GLU A 17 5.55 14.21 -12.10
C GLU A 17 5.10 14.97 -13.35
N THR A 18 5.40 16.27 -13.38
CA THR A 18 5.11 17.13 -14.53
C THR A 18 6.37 17.91 -14.88
N ASN A 19 6.35 18.58 -16.03
CA ASN A 19 7.47 19.43 -16.45
C ASN A 19 7.84 20.52 -15.41
N LEU A 20 6.92 20.90 -14.53
CA LEU A 20 7.13 21.93 -13.51
C LEU A 20 7.46 21.35 -12.12
N PHE A 21 6.94 20.16 -11.81
CA PHE A 21 6.97 19.60 -10.46
C PHE A 21 7.54 18.18 -10.45
N THR A 22 8.60 17.98 -9.65
CA THR A 22 9.35 16.73 -9.48
C THR A 22 8.78 15.85 -8.37
N THR A 23 7.99 16.39 -7.45
CA THR A 23 7.34 15.58 -6.42
C THR A 23 5.99 16.18 -6.11
N ARG A 24 4.95 15.35 -6.16
CA ARG A 24 3.58 15.79 -6.00
C ARG A 24 2.82 14.82 -5.12
N LYS A 25 2.33 15.31 -3.99
CA LYS A 25 1.69 14.51 -2.95
C LYS A 25 0.39 15.16 -2.54
N LEU A 26 -0.71 14.42 -2.70
CA LEU A 26 -2.04 14.82 -2.26
C LEU A 26 -2.43 14.01 -1.02
N SER A 27 -2.57 14.70 0.11
CA SER A 27 -3.02 14.12 1.37
C SER A 27 -4.50 14.42 1.56
N ILE A 28 -5.31 13.40 1.83
CA ILE A 28 -6.76 13.56 2.01
C ILE A 28 -7.19 13.07 3.39
N GLY A 29 -8.25 13.66 3.93
CA GLY A 29 -8.83 13.21 5.20
C GLY A 29 -10.00 14.08 5.61
N PHE A 30 -10.34 14.02 6.90
CA PHE A 30 -11.43 14.80 7.46
C PHE A 30 -10.94 15.70 8.58
N CYS A 31 -11.52 16.90 8.68
CA CYS A 31 -11.28 17.78 9.81
C CYS A 31 -11.74 17.10 11.10
N PRO A 32 -10.91 17.06 12.16
CA PRO A 32 -11.27 16.37 13.40
C PRO A 32 -12.49 16.98 14.09
N ILE A 33 -12.71 18.30 13.92
CA ILE A 33 -13.74 19.09 14.60
C ILE A 33 -15.06 19.08 13.82
N CYS A 34 -15.06 19.54 12.56
CA CYS A 34 -16.29 19.70 11.79
C CYS A 34 -16.61 18.52 10.86
N LYS A 35 -15.73 17.51 10.79
CA LYS A 35 -15.86 16.33 9.92
C LYS A 35 -16.02 16.64 8.42
N LYS A 36 -15.73 17.86 7.98
CA LYS A 36 -15.69 18.20 6.56
C LYS A 36 -14.45 17.57 5.90
N PRO A 37 -14.53 17.18 4.62
CA PRO A 37 -13.37 16.71 3.88
C PRO A 37 -12.31 17.81 3.80
N VAL A 38 -11.05 17.44 3.88
CA VAL A 38 -9.88 18.32 3.78
C VAL A 38 -8.87 17.64 2.87
N ALA A 39 -8.24 18.43 2.01
CA ALA A 39 -7.17 17.98 1.14
C ALA A 39 -5.99 18.96 1.21
N GLU A 40 -4.78 18.42 1.23
CA GLU A 40 -3.53 19.17 1.12
C GLU A 40 -2.69 18.61 -0.03
N LEU A 41 -2.44 19.46 -1.01
CA LEU A 41 -1.53 19.20 -2.12
C LEU A 41 -0.19 19.86 -1.80
N ILE A 42 0.87 19.06 -1.80
CA ILE A 42 2.25 19.52 -1.66
C ILE A 42 2.97 19.17 -2.95
N GLU A 43 3.51 20.19 -3.61
CA GLU A 43 4.23 20.07 -4.87
C GLU A 43 5.63 20.67 -4.70
N ILE A 44 6.64 19.97 -5.19
CA ILE A 44 8.03 20.43 -5.19
C ILE A 44 8.40 20.68 -6.64
N ARG A 45 8.84 21.90 -6.93
CA ARG A 45 9.33 22.31 -8.24
C ARG A 45 10.75 21.80 -8.47
N PHE A 46 11.18 21.82 -9.72
CA PHE A 46 12.56 21.43 -10.10
C PHE A 46 13.64 22.29 -9.43
N ASP A 47 13.33 23.54 -9.09
CA ASP A 47 14.19 24.48 -8.37
C ASP A 47 14.18 24.28 -6.84
N GLY A 48 13.45 23.27 -6.35
CA GLY A 48 13.32 22.94 -4.94
C GLY A 48 12.28 23.79 -4.19
N VAL A 49 11.57 24.69 -4.87
CA VAL A 49 10.49 25.47 -4.24
C VAL A 49 9.32 24.56 -3.90
N VAL A 50 8.87 24.63 -2.65
CA VAL A 50 7.73 23.83 -2.14
C VAL A 50 6.47 24.68 -2.18
N GLU A 51 5.52 24.28 -3.03
CA GLU A 51 4.19 24.86 -3.11
C GLU A 51 3.20 24.01 -2.30
N ARG A 52 2.35 24.67 -1.52
CA ARG A 52 1.36 24.02 -0.66
C ARG A 52 0.00 24.62 -0.90
N PHE A 53 -0.93 23.79 -1.34
CA PHE A 53 -2.32 24.17 -1.52
C PHE A 53 -3.21 23.36 -0.57
N ARG A 54 -4.11 24.05 0.13
CA ARG A 54 -5.03 23.44 1.08
C ARG A 54 -6.45 23.81 0.72
N ALA A 55 -7.32 22.80 0.69
CA ALA A 55 -8.74 22.96 0.39
C ALA A 55 -9.59 22.23 1.43
N SER A 56 -10.82 22.70 1.64
CA SER A 56 -11.76 22.04 2.55
C SER A 56 -13.19 22.05 2.01
N GLY A 57 -14.00 21.09 2.44
CA GLY A 57 -15.39 20.95 1.98
C GLY A 57 -15.47 20.66 0.48
N PHE A 58 -16.27 21.44 -0.24
CA PHE A 58 -16.51 21.25 -1.68
C PHE A 58 -15.20 21.36 -2.50
N GLU A 59 -14.36 22.35 -2.18
CA GLU A 59 -13.08 22.58 -2.88
C GLU A 59 -12.12 21.38 -2.74
N ALA A 60 -12.14 20.70 -1.59
CA ALA A 60 -11.32 19.50 -1.39
C ALA A 60 -11.75 18.36 -2.32
N ASN A 61 -13.07 18.19 -2.50
CA ASN A 61 -13.61 17.18 -3.41
C ASN A 61 -13.30 17.53 -4.87
N GLU A 62 -13.43 18.79 -5.25
CA GLU A 62 -13.06 19.24 -6.60
C GLU A 62 -11.57 19.00 -6.90
N LEU A 63 -10.69 19.30 -5.94
CA LEU A 63 -9.26 19.06 -6.07
C LEU A 63 -8.96 17.58 -6.30
N MET A 64 -9.60 16.70 -5.53
CA MET A 64 -9.46 15.26 -5.70
C MET A 64 -9.95 14.78 -7.08
N LEU A 65 -11.08 15.29 -7.55
CA LEU A 65 -11.62 14.91 -8.87
C LEU A 65 -10.70 15.37 -10.01
N LYS A 66 -10.17 16.60 -9.92
CA LYS A 66 -9.26 17.16 -10.93
C LYS A 66 -7.94 16.38 -11.05
N LEU A 67 -7.43 15.88 -9.93
CA LEU A 67 -6.14 15.18 -9.88
C LEU A 67 -6.26 13.66 -9.97
N ARG A 68 -7.48 13.13 -10.07
CA ARG A 68 -7.76 11.68 -10.05
C ARG A 68 -6.96 10.91 -11.10
N ASP A 69 -6.90 11.43 -12.31
CA ASP A 69 -6.24 10.75 -13.44
C ASP A 69 -4.71 10.84 -13.36
N GLN A 70 -4.18 11.67 -12.47
CA GLN A 70 -2.75 11.84 -12.24
C GLN A 70 -2.25 11.00 -11.05
N ILE A 71 -3.12 10.21 -10.40
CA ILE A 71 -2.73 9.39 -9.24
C ILE A 71 -1.95 8.17 -9.74
N SER A 72 -0.66 8.12 -9.41
CA SER A 72 0.20 6.97 -9.69
C SER A 72 -0.07 5.83 -8.71
N TYR A 73 -0.05 6.11 -7.41
CA TYR A 73 -0.35 5.11 -6.38
C TYR A 73 -0.83 5.75 -5.07
N SER A 74 -1.53 4.97 -4.24
CA SER A 74 -1.91 5.36 -2.88
C SER A 74 -1.10 4.65 -1.80
N MET A 75 -0.80 5.36 -0.73
CA MET A 75 -0.10 4.80 0.43
C MET A 75 -0.91 3.66 1.06
N ARG A 76 -2.24 3.80 1.12
CA ARG A 76 -3.13 2.73 1.60
C ARG A 76 -3.04 1.48 0.73
N GLN A 77 -2.98 1.64 -0.60
CA GLN A 77 -2.81 0.52 -1.54
C GLN A 77 -1.45 -0.16 -1.34
N CYS A 78 -0.37 0.61 -1.20
CA CYS A 78 0.96 0.07 -0.90
C CYS A 78 1.00 -0.70 0.43
N ASN A 79 0.38 -0.15 1.49
CA ASN A 79 0.27 -0.83 2.78
C ASN A 79 -0.56 -2.11 2.67
N TYR A 80 -1.65 -2.08 1.90
CA TYR A 80 -2.45 -3.27 1.64
C TYR A 80 -1.67 -4.35 0.87
N LEU A 81 -0.87 -3.97 -0.13
CA LEU A 81 -0.01 -4.89 -0.89
C LEU A 81 1.10 -5.49 -0.01
N ARG A 82 1.72 -4.71 0.87
CA ARG A 82 2.70 -5.21 1.86
C ARG A 82 2.09 -6.27 2.78
N CYS A 83 0.84 -6.07 3.19
CA CYS A 83 0.11 -7.01 4.05
C CYS A 83 -0.58 -8.15 3.28
N LYS A 84 -0.53 -8.15 1.93
CA LYS A 84 -1.17 -9.16 1.08
C LYS A 84 -0.37 -10.46 0.94
N SER A 85 0.53 -10.77 1.87
CA SER A 85 0.76 -12.17 2.21
C SER A 85 -0.44 -12.67 3.02
N LYS A 86 -1.57 -12.95 2.36
CA LYS A 86 -2.46 -13.96 2.95
C LYS A 86 -1.61 -15.22 3.16
N PRO A 87 -1.65 -15.87 4.34
CA PRO A 87 -0.86 -17.06 4.62
C PRO A 87 -1.42 -18.33 3.94
N TYR A 88 -2.34 -18.18 2.99
CA TYR A 88 -3.00 -19.31 2.35
C TYR A 88 -2.25 -19.70 1.08
N GLY A 89 -1.44 -20.73 1.25
CA GLY A 89 -0.73 -21.43 0.20
C GLY A 89 0.33 -22.32 0.83
N TRP A 90 0.33 -23.60 0.47
CA TRP A 90 1.42 -24.52 0.78
C TRP A 90 2.72 -23.93 0.22
N LYS A 91 3.69 -23.63 1.08
CA LYS A 91 4.99 -23.08 0.67
C LYS A 91 6.10 -24.06 1.02
N TYR A 92 7.04 -24.18 0.07
CA TYR A 92 8.25 -25.00 0.11
C TYR A 92 8.03 -26.52 0.09
N GLY A 93 8.68 -27.18 -0.88
CA GLY A 93 8.83 -28.64 -0.94
C GLY A 93 10.13 -29.05 -0.26
N VAL A 94 10.09 -29.39 1.04
CA VAL A 94 11.27 -29.88 1.76
C VAL A 94 11.44 -31.36 1.50
N ASN A 95 12.59 -31.74 0.96
CA ASN A 95 12.96 -33.14 0.78
C ASN A 95 13.41 -33.72 2.13
N LYS A 96 12.79 -34.81 2.55
CA LYS A 96 13.21 -35.60 3.72
C LYS A 96 13.52 -37.02 3.29
N SER A 97 14.68 -37.53 3.72
CA SER A 97 15.01 -38.95 3.58
C SER A 97 14.23 -39.76 4.61
N VAL A 98 13.56 -40.80 4.13
CA VAL A 98 12.81 -41.74 4.97
C VAL A 98 13.35 -43.14 4.68
N LYS A 99 13.81 -43.83 5.72
CA LYS A 99 14.21 -45.23 5.64
C LYS A 99 12.98 -46.11 5.80
N LEU A 100 12.65 -46.86 4.75
CA LEU A 100 11.52 -47.78 4.74
C LEU A 100 12.02 -49.14 4.26
N ASN A 101 11.88 -50.18 5.09
CA ASN A 101 12.34 -51.54 4.81
C ASN A 101 13.82 -51.61 4.35
N GLY A 102 14.70 -50.86 5.02
CA GLY A 102 16.14 -50.85 4.70
C GLY A 102 16.53 -50.07 3.43
N LYS A 103 15.58 -49.47 2.71
CA LYS A 103 15.84 -48.61 1.54
C LYS A 103 15.54 -47.15 1.87
N GLU A 104 16.41 -46.23 1.45
CA GLU A 104 16.17 -44.79 1.56
C GLU A 104 15.28 -44.31 0.41
N LYS A 105 14.21 -43.59 0.74
CA LYS A 105 13.34 -42.89 -0.22
C LYS A 105 13.29 -41.40 0.14
N ILE A 106 13.09 -40.53 -0.84
CA ILE A 106 13.02 -39.09 -0.62
C ILE A 106 11.57 -38.65 -0.76
N TRP A 107 10.99 -38.13 0.31
CA TRP A 107 9.64 -37.57 0.28
C TRP A 107 9.72 -36.05 0.27
N GLN A 108 8.99 -35.42 -0.64
CA GLN A 108 8.87 -33.97 -0.72
C GLN A 108 7.60 -33.53 -0.01
N TYR A 109 7.76 -32.77 1.07
CA TYR A 109 6.65 -32.27 1.88
C TYR A 109 6.38 -30.79 1.59
N ALA A 110 5.10 -30.45 1.40
CA ALA A 110 4.59 -29.08 1.47
C ALA A 110 4.27 -28.74 2.93
N TYR A 111 4.57 -27.52 3.35
CA TYR A 111 4.19 -27.00 4.65
C TYR A 111 3.25 -25.79 4.50
N ASP A 112 2.23 -25.72 5.34
CA ASP A 112 1.44 -24.51 5.50
C ASP A 112 1.98 -23.64 6.65
N PHE A 113 1.41 -22.45 6.82
CA PHE A 113 1.79 -21.52 7.89
C PHE A 113 1.41 -22.03 9.30
N TYR A 114 0.50 -23.02 9.40
CA TYR A 114 0.03 -23.59 10.65
C TYR A 114 0.80 -24.85 11.07
N GLY A 115 1.81 -25.26 10.30
CA GLY A 115 2.63 -26.44 10.57
C GLY A 115 2.03 -27.76 10.08
N ASN A 116 0.91 -27.72 9.36
CA ASN A 116 0.39 -28.88 8.65
C ASN A 116 1.34 -29.25 7.51
N LYS A 117 1.43 -30.56 7.22
CA LYS A 117 2.32 -31.11 6.19
C LYS A 117 1.56 -32.04 5.26
N GLU A 118 1.82 -31.93 3.97
CA GLU A 118 1.28 -32.82 2.95
C GLU A 118 2.40 -33.36 2.06
N ILE A 119 2.31 -34.62 1.65
CA ILE A 119 3.29 -35.24 0.75
C ILE A 119 2.92 -34.87 -0.68
N ILE A 120 3.79 -34.13 -1.37
CA ILE A 120 3.58 -33.70 -2.75
C ILE A 120 4.14 -34.73 -3.73
N LYS A 121 5.29 -35.31 -3.39
CA LYS A 121 6.02 -36.22 -4.28
C LYS A 121 6.81 -37.26 -3.49
N THR A 122 6.82 -38.48 -4.00
CA THR A 122 7.73 -39.56 -3.57
C THR A 122 8.74 -39.78 -4.67
N ILE A 123 10.03 -39.70 -4.34
CA ILE A 123 11.18 -39.95 -5.21
C ILE A 123 11.92 -41.18 -4.70
#